data_AF-A0A914C2K3-F1
#
_entry.id   AF-A0A914C2K3-F1
#
_cell.length_a   1.000
_cell.length_b   1.000
_cell.length_c   1.000
_cell.angle_alpha   90.00
_cell.angle_beta   90.00
_cell.angle_gamma   90.00
#
_symmetry.space_group_name_H-M   'P 1'
#
loop_
_entity.id
_entity.type
_entity.pdbx_description
1 polymer ?
#
loop_
_entity_poly.entity_id
_entity_poly.type
_entity_poly.pdbx_seq_one_letter_code
_entity_poly.pdbx_strand_id
1 'polypeptide(L)'
;MGIFPFACEIRKDDKPITTTPGYKDPCQEWWDNLTGWQKGVAAAMCLAVLVEIIALIWNIVTFCACCCKKYIIHPLVAFAFLIAILHLIALIIYGLKYKDQIDFKNLPKDPKNSNNLGYSFYMAIVAMIGAVLNIFVGGIAVHFAKRDL
;
A
#
# COMPACT_ATOMS: atom_id res chain seq x y z
N MET A 1 2.73 18.31 -6.68
CA MET A 1 1.91 17.39 -5.85
C MET A 1 2.58 16.04 -5.88
N GLY A 2 3.14 15.61 -4.75
CA GLY A 2 3.83 14.34 -4.59
C GLY A 2 2.97 13.15 -5.03
N ILE A 3 3.63 12.10 -5.54
CA ILE A 3 3.00 10.84 -5.97
C ILE A 3 2.15 10.20 -4.86
N PHE A 4 2.41 10.56 -3.59
CA PHE A 4 1.53 10.23 -2.47
C PHE A 4 1.14 11.45 -1.61
N PRO A 5 -0.14 11.60 -1.18
CA PRO A 5 -0.50 12.56 -0.13
C PRO A 5 0.14 12.18 1.23
N PHE A 6 0.74 10.98 1.30
CA PHE A 6 1.54 10.44 2.40
C PHE A 6 3.05 10.56 2.16
N ALA A 7 3.48 11.09 1.01
CA ALA A 7 4.88 11.29 0.71
C ALA A 7 5.18 12.78 0.74
N CYS A 8 6.22 13.11 1.49
CA CYS A 8 6.83 14.42 1.42
C CYS A 8 7.23 14.75 -0.03
N GLU A 9 6.75 15.86 -0.55
CA GLU A 9 7.20 16.39 -1.83
C GLU A 9 8.43 17.28 -1.61
N ILE A 10 9.57 16.85 -2.13
CA ILE A 10 10.78 17.69 -2.16
C ILE A 10 10.56 18.75 -3.24
N ARG A 11 10.50 20.04 -2.86
CA ARG A 11 10.42 21.14 -3.83
C ARG A 11 11.66 21.09 -4.72
N LYS A 12 11.47 21.11 -6.04
CA LYS A 12 12.56 21.11 -7.02
C LYS A 12 13.35 22.43 -7.09
N ASP A 13 12.92 23.45 -6.35
CA ASP A 13 13.52 24.78 -6.37
C ASP A 13 14.66 24.96 -5.36
N ASP A 14 14.99 23.93 -4.58
CA ASP A 14 16.05 24.01 -3.58
C ASP A 14 17.43 23.86 -4.23
N LYS A 15 18.12 24.99 -4.36
CA LYS A 15 19.57 25.06 -4.62
C LYS A 15 20.32 24.13 -3.66
N PRO A 16 21.49 23.59 -4.05
CA PRO A 16 22.28 22.71 -3.21
C PRO A 16 22.51 23.34 -1.83
N ILE A 17 22.21 22.52 -0.82
CA ILE A 17 22.23 22.80 0.61
C ILE A 17 23.56 23.48 0.97
N THR A 18 23.55 24.81 1.08
CA THR A 18 24.41 25.48 2.05
C THR A 18 23.72 25.34 3.39
N THR A 19 24.43 24.76 4.36
CA THR A 19 24.04 24.54 5.75
C THR A 19 23.69 25.87 6.44
N THR A 20 22.50 26.42 6.18
CA THR A 20 21.99 27.58 6.91
C THR A 20 21.35 27.11 8.22
N PRO A 21 21.72 27.68 9.38
CA PRO A 21 21.09 27.36 10.64
C PRO A 21 19.61 27.76 10.58
N GLY A 22 18.72 26.77 10.63
CA GLY A 22 17.26 26.98 10.57
C GLY A 22 16.53 26.26 9.43
N TYR A 23 17.23 25.57 8.52
CA TYR A 23 16.59 24.71 7.53
C TYR A 23 16.02 23.45 8.22
N LYS A 24 14.69 23.38 8.37
CA LYS A 24 14.01 22.13 8.76
C LYS A 24 13.80 21.28 7.52
N ASP A 25 14.10 19.99 7.63
CA ASP A 25 13.80 19.04 6.57
C ASP A 25 12.29 19.09 6.27
N PRO A 26 11.88 19.39 5.02
CA PRO A 26 10.46 19.53 4.66
C PRO A 26 9.66 18.26 4.96
N CYS A 27 10.31 17.10 5.02
CA CYS A 27 9.70 15.83 5.34
C CYS A 27 9.50 15.63 6.83
N GLN A 28 10.39 16.19 7.64
CA GLN A 28 10.23 16.18 9.10
C GLN A 28 9.09 17.11 9.52
N GLU A 29 8.97 18.28 8.91
CA GLU A 29 7.84 19.19 9.15
C GLU A 29 6.51 18.59 8.67
N TRP A 30 6.50 17.94 7.52
CA TRP A 30 5.32 17.20 7.04
C TRP A 30 4.92 16.11 8.04
N TRP A 31 5.89 15.29 8.50
CA TRP A 31 5.66 14.23 9.48
C TRP A 31 5.08 14.78 10.78
N ASP A 32 5.64 15.87 11.31
CA ASP A 32 5.20 16.46 12.58
C ASP A 32 3.79 17.03 12.51
N ASN A 33 3.36 17.52 11.33
CA ASN A 33 2.02 18.05 11.10
C ASN A 33 0.92 16.97 10.92
N LEU A 34 1.26 15.68 10.77
CA LEU A 34 0.24 14.63 10.70
C LEU A 34 -0.40 14.36 12.07
N THR A 35 -1.71 14.19 12.04
CA THR A 35 -2.46 13.68 13.21
C THR A 35 -2.04 12.25 13.54
N GLY A 36 -2.13 11.85 14.82
CA GLY A 36 -1.63 10.55 15.29
C GLY A 36 -2.22 9.34 14.53
N TRP A 37 -3.49 9.41 14.11
CA TRP A 37 -4.10 8.34 13.32
C TRP A 37 -3.50 8.23 11.91
N GLN A 38 -3.11 9.35 11.28
CA GLN A 38 -2.49 9.35 9.96
C GLN A 38 -1.07 8.78 10.01
N LYS A 39 -0.31 9.09 11.08
CA LYS A 39 0.99 8.46 11.34
C LYS A 39 0.87 6.95 11.45
N GLY A 40 -0.15 6.49 12.17
CA GLY A 40 -0.45 5.05 12.30
C GLY A 40 -0.78 4.39 10.97
N VAL A 41 -1.63 5.01 10.14
CA VAL A 41 -1.96 4.50 8.80
C VAL A 41 -0.73 4.48 7.90
N ALA A 42 0.09 5.54 7.90
CA ALA A 42 1.31 5.61 7.10
C ALA A 42 2.31 4.52 7.50
N ALA A 43 2.51 4.31 8.80
CA ALA A 43 3.37 3.23 9.31
C ALA A 43 2.83 1.84 8.92
N ALA A 44 1.52 1.62 9.03
CA ALA A 44 0.88 0.35 8.64
C ALA A 44 1.01 0.07 7.14
N MET A 45 0.86 1.09 6.29
CA MET A 45 1.06 0.96 4.84
C MET A 45 2.51 0.65 4.49
N CYS A 46 3.49 1.32 5.14
CA CYS A 46 4.90 1.00 4.97
C CYS A 46 5.21 -0.45 5.38
N LEU A 47 4.65 -0.90 6.52
CA LEU A 47 4.81 -2.29 6.97
C LEU A 47 4.18 -3.28 5.99
N ALA A 48 2.99 -2.98 5.45
CA ALA A 48 2.33 -3.82 4.45
C ALA A 48 3.20 -4.00 3.20
N VAL A 49 3.82 -2.92 2.70
CA VAL A 49 4.74 -2.98 1.55
C VAL A 49 5.97 -3.85 1.85
N LEU A 50 6.54 -3.76 3.05
CA LEU A 50 7.67 -4.61 3.44
C LEU A 50 7.29 -6.10 3.44
N VAL A 51 6.12 -6.43 4.00
CA VAL A 51 5.61 -7.81 4.00
C VAL A 51 5.34 -8.28 2.57
N GLU A 52 4.84 -7.42 1.70
CA GLU A 52 4.59 -7.72 0.29
C GLU A 52 5.90 -8.01 -0.48
N ILE A 53 6.96 -7.23 -0.25
CA ILE A 53 8.29 -7.50 -0.82
C ILE A 53 8.82 -8.86 -0.36
N ILE A 54 8.70 -9.18 0.94
CA ILE A 54 9.12 -10.48 1.48
C ILE A 54 8.30 -11.61 0.82
N ALA A 55 6.99 -11.43 0.65
CA ALA A 55 6.15 -12.41 -0.02
C ALA A 55 6.51 -12.60 -1.50
N LEU A 56 6.89 -11.53 -2.21
CA LEU A 56 7.38 -11.61 -3.60
C LEU A 56 8.70 -12.37 -3.69
N ILE A 57 9.65 -12.10 -2.79
CA ILE A 57 10.91 -12.85 -2.72
C ILE A 57 10.62 -14.31 -2.44
N TRP A 58 9.73 -14.59 -1.50
CA TRP A 58 9.31 -15.96 -1.16
C TRP A 58 8.67 -16.67 -2.37
N ASN A 59 7.84 -15.97 -3.15
CA ASN A 59 7.26 -16.49 -4.39
C ASN A 59 8.33 -16.90 -5.42
N ILE A 60 9.37 -16.06 -5.61
CA ILE A 60 10.47 -16.36 -6.53
C ILE A 60 11.25 -17.58 -6.06
N VAL A 61 11.58 -17.65 -4.76
CA VAL A 61 12.26 -18.81 -4.17
C VAL A 61 11.44 -20.09 -4.35
N THR A 62 10.11 -20.00 -4.16
CA THR A 62 9.18 -21.13 -4.35
C THR A 62 9.15 -21.60 -5.80
N PHE A 63 9.19 -20.66 -6.75
CA PHE A 63 9.23 -20.97 -8.19
C PHE A 63 10.53 -21.68 -8.57
N CYS A 64 11.66 -21.27 -8.00
CA CYS A 64 12.97 -21.91 -8.24
C CYS A 64 13.16 -23.23 -7.49
N ALA A 65 12.48 -23.44 -6.37
CA ALA A 65 12.56 -24.66 -5.55
C ALA A 65 11.57 -25.74 -6.04
N CYS A 66 11.80 -26.28 -7.25
CA CYS A 66 10.93 -27.26 -7.91
C CYS A 66 10.64 -28.57 -7.14
N CYS A 67 11.35 -28.87 -6.04
CA CYS A 67 11.29 -30.19 -5.38
C CYS A 67 10.64 -30.23 -3.97
N CYS A 68 10.28 -29.09 -3.35
CA CYS A 68 9.79 -29.04 -1.95
C CYS A 68 8.42 -28.35 -1.78
N LYS A 69 7.51 -28.60 -2.73
CA LYS A 69 6.22 -27.90 -2.91
C LYS A 69 5.26 -27.95 -1.69
N LYS A 70 5.38 -28.95 -0.82
CA LYS A 70 4.41 -29.25 0.26
C LYS A 70 4.38 -28.24 1.43
N TYR A 71 5.51 -27.62 1.78
CA TYR A 71 5.59 -26.72 2.95
C TYR A 71 5.66 -25.23 2.60
N ILE A 72 5.90 -24.90 1.33
CA ILE A 72 6.25 -23.53 0.93
C ILE A 72 5.01 -22.71 0.54
N ILE A 73 3.90 -23.35 0.16
CA ILE A 73 2.68 -22.67 -0.32
C ILE A 73 1.81 -22.14 0.84
N HIS A 74 1.86 -22.78 2.01
CA HIS A 74 1.02 -22.40 3.16
C HIS A 74 1.32 -21.00 3.75
N PRO A 75 2.60 -20.59 3.91
CA PRO A 75 2.96 -19.25 4.38
C PRO A 75 2.47 -18.13 3.47
N LEU A 76 2.43 -18.37 2.15
CA LEU A 76 2.11 -17.35 1.16
C LEU A 76 0.66 -16.83 1.30
N VAL A 77 -0.29 -17.74 1.52
CA VAL A 77 -1.70 -17.39 1.72
C VAL A 77 -1.88 -16.59 3.01
N ALA A 78 -1.13 -16.95 4.06
CA ALA A 78 -1.18 -16.24 5.34
C ALA A 78 -0.64 -14.79 5.21
N PHE A 79 0.46 -14.58 4.50
CA PHE A 79 1.00 -13.24 4.23
C PHE A 79 0.03 -12.39 3.40
N ALA A 80 -0.57 -12.97 2.34
CA ALA A 80 -1.55 -12.26 1.51
C ALA A 80 -2.78 -11.83 2.33
N PHE A 81 -3.26 -12.69 3.23
CA PHE A 81 -4.39 -12.37 4.11
C PHE A 81 -4.05 -11.25 5.09
N LEU A 82 -2.85 -11.27 5.68
CA LEU A 82 -2.40 -10.23 6.60
C LEU A 82 -2.26 -8.86 5.90
N ILE A 83 -1.67 -8.84 4.69
CA ILE A 83 -1.55 -7.62 3.88
C ILE A 83 -2.94 -7.07 3.54
N ALA A 84 -3.88 -7.95 3.14
CA ALA A 84 -5.24 -7.55 2.79
C ALA A 84 -5.96 -6.89 3.97
N ILE A 85 -5.81 -7.41 5.19
CA ILE A 85 -6.41 -6.80 6.40
C ILE A 85 -5.80 -5.41 6.67
N LEU A 86 -4.47 -5.29 6.61
CA LEU A 86 -3.79 -4.02 6.86
C LEU A 86 -4.20 -2.94 5.84
N HIS A 87 -4.26 -3.30 4.56
CA HIS A 87 -4.74 -2.40 3.50
C HIS A 87 -6.22 -2.06 3.64
N LEU A 88 -7.07 -3.03 4.02
CA LEU A 88 -8.50 -2.82 4.20
C LEU A 88 -8.77 -1.82 5.33
N ILE A 89 -8.10 -1.97 6.48
CA ILE A 89 -8.24 -1.03 7.61
C ILE A 89 -7.81 0.38 7.19
N ALA A 90 -6.67 0.51 6.51
CA ALA A 90 -6.18 1.79 6.01
C ALA A 90 -7.18 2.46 5.04
N LEU A 91 -7.72 1.70 4.09
CA LEU A 91 -8.72 2.18 3.13
C LEU A 91 -10.04 2.56 3.79
N ILE A 92 -10.52 1.79 4.77
CA ILE A 92 -11.75 2.11 5.50
C ILE A 92 -11.57 3.40 6.28
N ILE A 93 -10.49 3.57 7.06
CA ILE A 93 -10.26 4.78 7.86
C ILE A 93 -10.18 6.01 6.95
N TYR A 94 -9.43 5.91 5.85
CA TYR A 94 -9.32 6.99 4.88
C TYR A 94 -10.66 7.28 4.20
N GLY A 95 -11.36 6.24 3.75
CA GLY A 95 -12.67 6.34 3.10
C GLY A 95 -13.73 6.95 4.00
N LEU A 96 -13.79 6.56 5.28
CA LEU A 96 -14.73 7.10 6.27
C LEU A 96 -14.49 8.59 6.56
N LYS A 97 -13.23 9.04 6.54
CA LYS A 97 -12.87 10.44 6.83
C LYS A 97 -13.06 11.38 5.65
N TYR A 98 -12.93 10.87 4.42
CA TYR A 98 -13.10 11.64 3.19
C TYR A 98 -14.44 11.35 2.49
N LYS A 99 -15.42 10.76 3.19
CA LYS A 99 -16.74 10.40 2.63
C LYS A 99 -17.40 11.54 1.85
N ASP A 100 -17.31 12.76 2.36
CA ASP A 100 -17.94 13.93 1.74
C ASP A 100 -17.22 14.38 0.46
N GLN A 101 -15.99 13.93 0.24
CA GLN A 101 -15.20 14.15 -0.99
C GLN A 101 -15.24 12.94 -1.92
N ILE A 102 -15.64 11.77 -1.41
CA ILE A 102 -15.81 10.51 -2.15
C ILE A 102 -17.27 10.41 -2.59
N ASP A 103 -17.69 11.27 -3.51
CA ASP A 103 -18.98 11.11 -4.18
C ASP A 103 -18.83 10.13 -5.36
N PHE A 104 -18.95 8.82 -5.07
CA PHE A 104 -18.97 7.77 -6.10
C PHE A 104 -20.18 7.86 -7.05
N LYS A 105 -21.23 8.64 -6.70
CA LYS A 105 -22.41 8.84 -7.54
C LYS A 105 -22.19 9.91 -8.60
N ASN A 106 -21.33 10.88 -8.33
CA ASN A 106 -20.92 11.91 -9.27
C ASN A 106 -19.44 11.74 -9.61
N LEU A 107 -19.10 10.62 -10.25
CA LEU A 107 -17.83 10.48 -10.96
C LEU A 107 -17.65 11.71 -11.86
N PRO A 108 -16.64 12.56 -11.60
CA PRO A 108 -16.41 13.74 -12.42
C PRO A 108 -16.14 13.28 -13.85
N LYS A 109 -17.03 13.62 -14.78
CA LYS A 109 -16.78 13.45 -16.22
C LYS A 109 -15.66 14.39 -16.72
N ASP A 110 -15.16 15.28 -15.87
CA ASP A 110 -14.10 16.23 -16.17
C ASP A 110 -12.89 16.05 -15.23
N PRO A 111 -11.70 15.66 -15.74
CA PRO A 111 -10.48 15.44 -14.95
C PRO A 111 -9.81 16.73 -14.44
N LYS A 112 -10.39 17.91 -14.70
CA LYS A 112 -9.74 19.21 -14.44
C LYS A 112 -10.22 19.97 -13.20
N ASN A 113 -11.33 19.58 -12.57
CA ASN A 113 -11.90 20.39 -11.47
C ASN A 113 -12.53 19.59 -10.32
N SER A 114 -12.22 18.31 -10.20
CA SER A 114 -12.66 17.51 -9.06
C SER A 114 -11.76 17.74 -7.85
N ASN A 115 -12.37 17.87 -6.68
CA ASN A 115 -11.69 17.75 -5.39
C ASN A 115 -11.07 16.35 -5.33
N ASN A 116 -9.85 16.25 -5.85
CA ASN A 116 -9.25 15.00 -6.25
C ASN A 116 -8.81 14.24 -5.00
N LEU A 117 -9.54 13.17 -4.69
CA LEU A 117 -8.95 12.03 -3.98
C LEU A 117 -7.58 11.76 -4.60
N GLY A 118 -6.53 11.90 -3.79
CA GLY A 118 -5.16 11.78 -4.28
C GLY A 118 -4.99 10.46 -5.04
N TYR A 119 -4.22 10.48 -6.14
CA TYR A 119 -3.90 9.32 -6.98
C TYR A 119 -3.59 8.04 -6.19
N SER A 120 -2.99 8.19 -5.01
CA SER A 120 -2.64 7.10 -4.10
C SER A 120 -3.81 6.35 -3.50
N PHE A 121 -4.96 7.01 -3.33
CA PHE A 121 -6.17 6.32 -2.88
C PHE A 121 -6.63 5.31 -3.92
N TYR A 122 -6.60 5.69 -5.21
CA TYR A 122 -6.88 4.77 -6.31
C TYR A 122 -5.84 3.66 -6.40
N MET A 123 -4.55 3.98 -6.25
CA MET A 123 -3.49 2.96 -6.20
C MET A 123 -3.68 1.99 -5.03
N ALA A 124 -4.13 2.47 -3.87
CA ALA A 124 -4.43 1.63 -2.72
C ALA A 124 -5.65 0.71 -2.97
N ILE A 125 -6.69 1.19 -3.67
CA ILE A 125 -7.81 0.36 -4.13
C ILE A 125 -7.31 -0.75 -5.07
N VAL A 126 -6.48 -0.41 -6.05
CA VAL A 126 -5.89 -1.39 -6.99
C VAL A 126 -5.05 -2.41 -6.23
N ALA A 127 -4.23 -1.96 -5.27
CA ALA A 127 -3.43 -2.86 -4.42
C ALA A 127 -4.32 -3.80 -3.59
N MET A 128 -5.45 -3.33 -3.06
CA MET A 128 -6.42 -4.16 -2.35
C MET A 128 -7.03 -5.23 -3.27
N ILE A 129 -7.42 -4.87 -4.50
CA ILE A 129 -7.94 -5.82 -5.48
C ILE A 129 -6.86 -6.88 -5.79
N GLY A 130 -5.61 -6.46 -5.99
CA GLY A 130 -4.48 -7.38 -6.18
C GLY A 130 -4.29 -8.34 -5.01
N ALA A 131 -4.36 -7.85 -3.76
CA ALA A 131 -4.27 -8.69 -2.57
C ALA A 131 -5.39 -9.73 -2.49
N VAL A 132 -6.62 -9.36 -2.85
CA VAL A 132 -7.76 -10.29 -2.91
C VAL A 132 -7.52 -11.38 -3.96
N LEU A 133 -7.07 -11.00 -5.17
CA LEU A 133 -6.73 -11.98 -6.21
C LEU A 133 -5.63 -12.94 -5.76
N ASN A 134 -4.62 -12.45 -5.05
CA ASN A 134 -3.55 -13.28 -4.50
C ASN A 134 -4.07 -14.30 -3.48
N ILE A 135 -5.08 -13.95 -2.66
CA ILE A 135 -5.73 -14.91 -1.75
C ILE A 135 -6.43 -16.02 -2.54
N PHE A 136 -7.15 -15.68 -3.61
CA PHE A 136 -7.81 -16.68 -4.47
C PHE A 136 -6.81 -17.61 -5.14
N VAL A 137 -5.78 -17.05 -5.78
CA VAL A 137 -4.72 -17.83 -6.45
C VAL A 137 -3.98 -18.71 -5.45
N GLY A 138 -3.63 -18.17 -4.28
CA GLY A 138 -3.00 -18.92 -3.20
C GLY A 138 -3.89 -20.05 -2.67
N GLY A 139 -5.19 -19.82 -2.51
CA GLY A 139 -6.16 -20.83 -2.09
C GLY A 139 -6.28 -21.99 -3.09
N ILE A 140 -6.34 -21.66 -4.38
CA ILE A 140 -6.32 -22.66 -5.47
C ILE A 140 -5.01 -23.45 -5.44
N ALA A 141 -3.88 -22.77 -5.29
CA ALA A 141 -2.56 -23.41 -5.22
C ALA A 141 -2.45 -24.38 -4.03
N VAL A 142 -2.98 -24.04 -2.86
CA VAL A 142 -3.06 -24.95 -1.70
C VAL A 142 -3.95 -26.14 -2.00
N HIS A 143 -5.10 -25.94 -2.66
CA HIS A 143 -6.02 -27.03 -2.98
C HIS A 143 -5.39 -28.05 -3.94
N PHE A 144 -4.71 -27.58 -5.00
CA PHE A 144 -3.97 -28.46 -5.90
C PHE A 144 -2.79 -29.15 -5.21
N ALA A 145 -2.04 -28.42 -4.36
CA ALA A 145 -0.93 -29.01 -3.61
C ALA A 145 -1.39 -30.15 -2.67
N LYS A 146 -2.62 -30.10 -2.14
CA LYS A 146 -3.19 -31.19 -1.32
C LYS A 146 -3.67 -32.39 -2.16
N ARG A 147 -4.00 -32.20 -3.44
CA ARG A 147 -4.48 -33.29 -4.33
C ARG A 147 -3.34 -34.08 -4.98
N ASP A 148 -2.16 -33.48 -5.14
CA ASP A 148 -0.96 -34.13 -5.69
C ASP A 148 -0.15 -34.90 -4.62
N LEU A 149 -0.75 -35.20 -3.47
CA LEU A 149 -0.13 -35.81 -2.29
C LEU A 149 -0.93 -37.01 -1.78
#